data_AF-M8AYL7-F1
#
_entry.id   AF-M8AYL7-F1
#
_cell.length_a   1.000
_cell.length_b   1.000
_cell.length_c   1.000
_cell.angle_alpha   90.00
_cell.angle_beta   90.00
_cell.angle_gamma   90.00
#
_symmetry.space_group_name_H-M   'P 1'
#
loop_
_entity.id
_entity.type
_entity.pdbx_description
1 polymer ?
#
loop_
_entity_poly.entity_id
_entity_poly.type
_entity_poly.pdbx_seq_one_letter_code
_entity_poly.pdbx_strand_id
1 'polypeptide(L)'
;MGTKGAATLLAILCSLLLLSLSCGCLAPESEGDQTALLEVDTSWKAARKIPQTLFGLFFENCALGFEAGGPYTPSNIDPWSIIGDESSIYVKTERASCFSRNIVALRMEILCAKCPAGGVGIYNPGFWGMGHGFRKELIHMLVDLKPQFLRFPGGTFVEGILLRNAFRWRETIGPWEERPGHYGDVWNYWTDDGLGYYELLQLAEDLGAEPIWVFNAGISRNDQVDTTAIAPFVKASISLERSEWPLILYKDVLDSLEFARGSAKSTWGSVRAAMGHPERFPLKYVAVGNEDCDNTKPFYQGHYLKFYNAIRGAYPDIQIISNCDGSSEPLDHPADLYDFHIYNSANDLFLKKDTFSRTSRTGPKVFVSEYAVHVDGDTSKGSLQASLAEAAFLIGLEVNSDIVHMASYAPLFVNDNDRKWNPDAIVFNSWQQYGTPSYWMQTFFGESSGAVIHPVRLNSSYSGSLAASAITWQDNEDIFLRIKIVNFGPNAVNLTLSATGLEAGVNASRSAVTVLTSNDSLDENSFDDPLKVKPVKSGLPSAAEEMQAMLVPHSFTSFDLALDEYGELAADM
;
A
#
# COMPACT_ATOMS: atom_id res chain seq x y z
N MET A 1 20.09 -42.68 -77.03
CA MET A 1 20.20 -41.21 -76.79
C MET A 1 19.25 -40.89 -75.65
N GLY A 2 19.64 -40.42 -74.48
CA GLY A 2 20.88 -39.79 -74.07
C GLY A 2 20.52 -38.97 -72.82
N THR A 3 20.73 -39.59 -71.67
CA THR A 3 21.11 -39.01 -70.37
C THR A 3 21.34 -37.48 -70.36
N LYS A 4 20.35 -36.71 -69.90
CA LYS A 4 20.51 -35.33 -69.39
C LYS A 4 19.61 -35.03 -68.17
N GLY A 5 19.36 -36.02 -67.32
CA GLY A 5 18.54 -35.87 -66.10
C GLY A 5 19.28 -35.99 -64.77
N ALA A 6 20.47 -36.62 -64.76
CA ALA A 6 21.16 -36.97 -63.50
C ALA A 6 22.23 -35.96 -63.07
N ALA A 7 22.73 -35.11 -63.98
CA ALA A 7 23.82 -34.17 -63.68
C ALA A 7 23.34 -32.92 -62.91
N THR A 8 22.07 -32.54 -63.05
CA THR A 8 21.54 -31.31 -62.42
C THR A 8 21.16 -31.53 -60.95
N LEU A 9 20.75 -32.73 -60.56
CA LEU A 9 20.45 -33.04 -59.16
C LEU A 9 21.72 -33.18 -58.30
N LEU A 10 22.82 -33.71 -58.85
CA LEU A 10 24.07 -33.87 -58.10
C LEU A 10 24.76 -32.51 -57.83
N ALA A 11 24.61 -31.55 -58.74
CA ALA A 11 25.16 -30.21 -58.57
C ALA A 11 24.43 -29.41 -57.46
N ILE A 12 23.10 -29.56 -57.35
CA ILE A 12 22.30 -28.87 -56.33
C ILE A 12 22.55 -29.47 -54.93
N LEU A 13 22.74 -30.79 -54.83
CA LEU A 13 23.09 -31.46 -53.56
C LEU A 13 24.51 -31.11 -53.08
N CYS A 14 25.50 -30.97 -53.98
CA CYS A 14 26.84 -30.52 -53.60
C CYS A 14 26.88 -29.04 -53.14
N SER A 15 26.04 -28.17 -53.72
CA SER A 15 25.94 -26.77 -53.26
C SER A 15 25.29 -26.63 -51.88
N LEU A 16 24.33 -27.49 -51.54
CA LEU A 16 23.69 -27.52 -50.20
C LEU A 16 24.60 -28.15 -49.12
N LEU A 17 25.49 -29.08 -49.49
CA LEU A 17 26.48 -29.66 -48.57
C LEU A 17 27.70 -28.76 -48.34
N LEU A 18 28.05 -27.88 -49.28
CA LEU A 18 29.12 -26.88 -49.07
C LEU A 18 28.65 -25.63 -48.30
N LEU A 19 27.35 -25.34 -48.28
CA LEU A 19 26.74 -24.29 -47.43
C LEU A 19 26.47 -24.74 -45.99
N SER A 20 26.56 -26.04 -45.69
CA SER A 20 26.41 -26.60 -44.33
C SER A 20 27.74 -26.83 -43.60
N LEU A 21 28.88 -26.56 -44.25
CA LEU A 21 30.23 -26.71 -43.67
C LEU A 21 30.97 -25.37 -43.47
N SER A 22 30.31 -24.23 -43.65
CA SER A 22 30.84 -22.89 -43.34
C SER A 22 30.03 -22.09 -42.31
N CYS A 23 28.98 -22.68 -41.73
CA CYS A 23 28.44 -22.18 -40.47
C CYS A 23 29.28 -22.77 -39.33
N GLY A 24 30.49 -22.24 -39.20
CA GLY A 24 31.25 -22.42 -37.97
C GLY A 24 30.35 -22.02 -36.82
N CYS A 25 30.28 -22.89 -35.82
CA CYS A 25 29.64 -22.60 -34.55
C CYS A 25 30.24 -21.31 -33.99
N LEU A 26 29.61 -20.17 -34.29
CA LEU A 26 29.55 -19.09 -33.34
C LEU A 26 28.64 -19.64 -32.24
N ALA A 27 29.27 -20.28 -31.25
CA ALA A 27 28.76 -20.15 -29.91
C ALA A 27 28.41 -18.66 -29.72
N PRO A 28 27.29 -18.30 -29.10
CA PRO A 28 27.16 -16.93 -28.63
C PRO A 28 28.45 -16.68 -27.85
N GLU A 29 29.24 -15.69 -28.29
CA GLU A 29 30.25 -15.11 -27.42
C GLU A 29 29.51 -14.88 -26.11
N SER A 30 30.00 -15.47 -25.01
CA SER A 30 29.48 -15.14 -23.69
C SER A 30 29.53 -13.63 -23.63
N GLU A 31 28.37 -12.96 -23.60
CA GLU A 31 28.31 -11.56 -23.21
C GLU A 31 29.13 -11.48 -21.93
N GLY A 32 30.26 -10.76 -21.97
CA GLY A 32 31.20 -10.77 -20.87
C GLY A 32 30.46 -10.49 -19.58
N ASP A 33 30.64 -11.37 -18.59
CA ASP A 33 29.93 -11.31 -17.32
C ASP A 33 29.82 -9.86 -16.84
N GLN A 34 28.58 -9.34 -16.75
CA GLN A 34 28.37 -7.97 -16.32
C GLN A 34 28.88 -7.85 -14.89
N THR A 35 29.81 -6.94 -14.65
CA THR A 35 30.40 -6.74 -13.33
C THR A 35 29.92 -5.43 -12.70
N ALA A 36 29.69 -5.46 -11.40
CA ALA A 36 29.36 -4.29 -10.60
C ALA A 36 30.11 -4.33 -9.27
N LEU A 37 30.58 -3.16 -8.83
CA LEU A 37 31.10 -2.96 -7.48
C LEU A 37 30.10 -2.11 -6.69
N LEU A 38 29.64 -2.63 -5.55
CA LEU A 38 28.81 -1.91 -4.61
C LEU A 38 29.57 -1.72 -3.29
N GLU A 39 29.80 -0.47 -2.95
CA GLU A 39 30.48 -0.06 -1.72
C GLU A 39 29.45 0.54 -0.76
N VAL A 40 29.46 0.08 0.49
CA VAL A 40 28.65 0.63 1.58
C VAL A 40 29.59 1.31 2.58
N ASP A 41 29.35 2.58 2.88
CA ASP A 41 30.05 3.31 3.94
C ASP A 41 29.23 3.19 5.22
N THR A 42 29.64 2.29 6.13
CA THR A 42 28.93 2.05 7.39
C THR A 42 29.41 2.96 8.53
N SER A 43 30.23 3.97 8.23
CA SER A 43 30.72 4.89 9.25
C SER A 43 29.59 5.77 9.80
N TRP A 44 29.54 5.88 11.14
CA TRP A 44 28.48 6.64 11.84
C TRP A 44 28.38 8.11 11.44
N LYS A 45 29.46 8.71 10.90
CA LYS A 45 29.46 10.11 10.45
C LYS A 45 28.62 10.34 9.19
N ALA A 46 28.46 9.31 8.37
CA ALA A 46 27.75 9.39 7.10
C ALA A 46 26.35 8.76 7.18
N ALA A 47 26.09 7.97 8.22
CA ALA A 47 24.83 7.33 8.50
C ALA A 47 23.74 8.31 8.97
N ARG A 48 22.47 8.01 8.70
CA ARG A 48 21.31 8.82 9.13
C ARG A 48 20.18 7.94 9.65
N LYS A 49 19.38 8.45 10.58
CA LYS A 49 18.19 7.74 11.07
C LYS A 49 17.04 7.92 10.08
N ILE A 50 16.42 6.83 9.66
CA ILE A 50 15.19 6.83 8.87
C ILE A 50 14.01 7.19 9.81
N PRO A 51 13.04 8.02 9.37
CA PRO A 51 11.82 8.28 10.13
C PRO A 51 11.10 6.99 10.53
N GLN A 52 10.49 7.00 11.72
CA GLN A 52 9.72 5.86 12.22
C GLN A 52 8.48 5.58 11.36
N THR A 53 8.04 6.52 10.53
CA THR A 53 6.81 6.44 9.73
C THR A 53 7.06 6.21 8.24
N LEU A 54 8.27 5.81 7.82
CA LEU A 54 8.62 5.82 6.38
C LEU A 54 7.66 4.98 5.54
N PHE A 55 7.34 3.75 5.95
CA PHE A 55 6.45 2.86 5.20
C PHE A 55 5.17 2.55 5.98
N GLY A 56 4.05 2.63 5.28
CA GLY A 56 2.72 2.39 5.84
C GLY A 56 1.71 1.98 4.77
N LEU A 57 0.45 1.99 5.16
CA LEU A 57 -0.67 1.54 4.33
C LEU A 57 -1.57 2.70 3.95
N PHE A 58 -2.24 2.53 2.82
CA PHE A 58 -3.30 3.41 2.38
C PHE A 58 -4.59 2.61 2.13
N PHE A 59 -5.67 3.04 2.76
CA PHE A 59 -7.02 2.50 2.59
C PHE A 59 -7.89 3.52 1.84
N GLU A 60 -8.10 3.30 0.54
CA GLU A 60 -8.95 4.17 -0.29
C GLU A 60 -10.44 3.83 -0.16
N ASN A 61 -10.77 2.55 -0.16
CA ASN A 61 -12.15 2.08 -0.33
C ASN A 61 -12.57 1.15 0.81
N CYS A 62 -13.75 1.41 1.38
CA CYS A 62 -14.35 0.70 2.50
C CYS A 62 -15.14 -0.59 2.14
N ALA A 63 -15.01 -1.14 0.92
CA ALA A 63 -15.72 -2.36 0.51
C ALA A 63 -15.11 -3.65 1.10
N LEU A 64 -15.03 -3.73 2.43
CA LEU A 64 -14.85 -4.94 3.20
C LEU A 64 -15.97 -5.03 4.24
N GLY A 65 -17.21 -5.06 3.77
CA GLY A 65 -18.41 -5.03 4.61
C GLY A 65 -19.64 -5.51 3.86
N PHE A 66 -20.68 -5.88 4.61
CA PHE A 66 -21.88 -6.56 4.16
C PHE A 66 -22.54 -5.87 2.96
N GLU A 67 -22.80 -6.61 1.88
CA GLU A 67 -23.72 -6.13 0.85
C GLU A 67 -25.15 -6.20 1.38
N ALA A 68 -25.59 -5.14 2.06
CA ALA A 68 -27.01 -4.95 2.35
C ALA A 68 -27.73 -4.70 1.02
N GLY A 69 -28.39 -5.74 0.49
CA GLY A 69 -29.18 -5.66 -0.74
C GLY A 69 -30.14 -4.47 -0.71
N GLY A 70 -29.97 -3.55 -1.66
CA GLY A 70 -30.82 -2.38 -1.82
C GLY A 70 -32.25 -2.70 -2.28
N PRO A 71 -33.12 -1.68 -2.43
CA PRO A 71 -34.53 -1.86 -2.76
C PRO A 71 -34.81 -2.55 -4.12
N TYR A 72 -33.80 -2.65 -4.99
CA TYR A 72 -33.86 -3.26 -6.32
C TYR A 72 -32.80 -4.35 -6.55
N THR A 73 -31.98 -4.67 -5.54
CA THR A 73 -30.91 -5.68 -5.61
C THR A 73 -31.40 -6.97 -4.94
N PRO A 74 -31.31 -8.15 -5.59
CA PRO A 74 -31.63 -9.41 -4.94
C PRO A 74 -30.73 -9.59 -3.73
N SER A 75 -31.33 -9.74 -2.55
CA SER A 75 -30.61 -9.96 -1.31
C SER A 75 -30.05 -11.38 -1.30
N ASN A 76 -28.72 -11.53 -1.35
CA ASN A 76 -28.05 -12.81 -1.16
C ASN A 76 -27.54 -12.92 0.29
N ILE A 77 -27.03 -14.10 0.63
CA ILE A 77 -26.37 -14.34 1.92
C ILE A 77 -24.84 -14.43 1.75
N ASP A 78 -24.30 -14.08 0.58
CA ASP A 78 -22.85 -14.15 0.31
C ASP A 78 -22.11 -13.17 1.24
N PRO A 79 -20.96 -13.54 1.85
CA PRO A 79 -20.17 -14.77 1.70
C PRO A 79 -20.53 -15.91 2.68
N TRP A 80 -21.69 -15.87 3.33
CA TRP A 80 -22.11 -16.88 4.30
C TRP A 80 -22.52 -18.18 3.61
N SER A 81 -22.06 -19.30 4.16
CA SER A 81 -22.45 -20.64 3.72
C SER A 81 -23.45 -21.26 4.69
N ILE A 82 -24.32 -22.12 4.16
CA ILE A 82 -25.28 -22.88 4.94
C ILE A 82 -24.56 -24.08 5.59
N ILE A 83 -24.67 -24.24 6.91
CA ILE A 83 -24.35 -25.49 7.60
C ILE A 83 -25.60 -26.36 7.59
N GLY A 84 -25.51 -27.49 6.90
CA GLY A 84 -26.64 -28.39 6.65
C GLY A 84 -27.05 -28.37 5.18
N ASP A 85 -28.15 -29.05 4.87
CA ASP A 85 -28.78 -29.07 3.55
C ASP A 85 -30.24 -28.63 3.60
N GLU A 86 -30.91 -28.58 2.45
CA GLU A 86 -32.32 -28.19 2.31
C GLU A 86 -33.31 -29.05 3.12
N SER A 87 -32.89 -30.23 3.61
CA SER A 87 -33.70 -31.08 4.50
C SER A 87 -33.61 -30.67 5.97
N SER A 88 -32.60 -29.85 6.32
CA SER A 88 -32.27 -29.48 7.70
C SER A 88 -32.46 -28.01 8.01
N ILE A 89 -32.34 -27.13 7.00
CA ILE A 89 -32.42 -25.68 7.17
C ILE A 89 -32.92 -25.00 5.89
N TYR A 90 -33.72 -23.96 6.08
CA TYR A 90 -34.10 -23.03 5.03
C TYR A 90 -33.59 -21.63 5.39
N VAL A 91 -32.81 -21.03 4.49
CA VAL A 91 -32.21 -19.71 4.68
C VAL A 91 -32.65 -18.80 3.55
N LYS A 92 -33.13 -17.61 3.90
CA LYS A 92 -33.42 -16.54 2.94
C LYS A 92 -33.31 -15.18 3.61
N THR A 93 -33.38 -14.14 2.81
CA THR A 93 -33.47 -12.75 3.24
C THR A 93 -34.90 -12.24 3.07
N GLU A 94 -35.38 -11.43 4.01
CA GLU A 94 -36.74 -10.86 4.01
C GLU A 94 -36.71 -9.40 4.43
N ARG A 95 -37.69 -8.59 3.98
CA ARG A 95 -37.85 -7.20 4.45
C ARG A 95 -38.58 -7.11 5.79
N ALA A 96 -38.04 -7.77 6.80
CA ALA A 96 -38.67 -7.93 8.11
C ALA A 96 -37.88 -7.30 9.27
N SER A 97 -36.76 -6.63 8.97
CA SER A 97 -35.97 -5.97 10.00
C SER A 97 -36.77 -4.85 10.67
N CYS A 98 -36.60 -4.71 11.98
CA CYS A 98 -37.19 -3.64 12.77
C CYS A 98 -36.48 -2.29 12.58
N PHE A 99 -35.33 -2.26 11.91
CA PHE A 99 -34.56 -1.06 11.64
C PHE A 99 -35.07 -0.37 10.37
N SER A 100 -35.56 0.87 10.51
CA SER A 100 -36.16 1.61 9.40
C SER A 100 -35.17 1.95 8.28
N ARG A 101 -33.86 1.94 8.57
CA ARG A 101 -32.77 2.22 7.62
C ARG A 101 -32.15 0.97 7.00
N ASN A 102 -32.26 -0.18 7.67
CA ASN A 102 -31.86 -1.49 7.14
C ASN A 102 -33.04 -2.47 7.27
N ILE A 103 -33.92 -2.47 6.26
CA ILE A 103 -35.16 -3.25 6.31
C ILE A 103 -34.98 -4.74 6.00
N VAL A 104 -33.79 -5.14 5.50
CA VAL A 104 -33.50 -6.53 5.12
C VAL A 104 -32.99 -7.29 6.36
N ALA A 105 -33.61 -8.41 6.67
CA ALA A 105 -33.23 -9.33 7.75
C ALA A 105 -33.01 -10.73 7.18
N LEU A 106 -32.08 -11.47 7.78
CA LEU A 106 -31.95 -12.90 7.55
C LEU A 106 -33.10 -13.64 8.24
N ARG A 107 -33.77 -14.53 7.51
CA ARG A 107 -34.67 -15.55 8.06
C ARG A 107 -34.00 -16.92 7.94
N MET A 108 -33.89 -17.57 9.09
CA MET A 108 -33.37 -18.93 9.21
C MET A 108 -34.43 -19.81 9.85
N GLU A 109 -34.77 -20.91 9.20
CA GLU A 109 -35.70 -21.91 9.72
C GLU A 109 -35.01 -23.26 9.85
N ILE A 110 -34.99 -23.80 11.07
CA ILE A 110 -34.44 -25.12 11.35
C ILE A 110 -35.55 -26.15 11.12
N LEU A 111 -35.38 -27.00 10.10
CA LEU A 111 -36.38 -27.96 9.64
C LEU A 111 -36.20 -29.35 10.28
N CYS A 112 -35.04 -29.63 10.87
CA CYS A 112 -34.73 -30.89 11.51
C CYS A 112 -35.27 -31.00 12.95
N ALA A 113 -35.96 -32.10 13.26
CA ALA A 113 -36.31 -32.46 14.65
C ALA A 113 -35.14 -33.17 15.38
N LYS A 114 -34.28 -33.86 14.63
CA LYS A 114 -32.99 -34.41 15.09
C LYS A 114 -31.93 -33.97 14.10
N CYS A 115 -31.25 -32.89 14.43
CA CYS A 115 -30.30 -32.27 13.51
C CYS A 115 -28.99 -33.09 13.38
N PRO A 116 -28.30 -33.03 12.24
CA PRO A 116 -27.01 -33.68 12.02
C PRO A 116 -25.98 -33.33 13.11
N ALA A 117 -25.09 -34.26 13.40
CA ALA A 117 -24.01 -34.06 14.37
C ALA A 117 -23.04 -32.91 13.99
N GLY A 118 -22.97 -32.56 12.70
CA GLY A 118 -22.21 -31.42 12.17
C GLY A 118 -22.86 -30.05 12.42
N GLY A 119 -24.01 -29.99 13.07
CA GLY A 119 -24.76 -28.75 13.31
C GLY A 119 -25.64 -28.33 12.14
N VAL A 120 -26.47 -27.31 12.37
CA VAL A 120 -27.36 -26.70 11.39
C VAL A 120 -27.41 -25.21 11.65
N GLY A 121 -27.19 -24.40 10.62
CA GLY A 121 -27.17 -22.95 10.75
C GLY A 121 -26.60 -22.26 9.52
N ILE A 122 -26.17 -21.03 9.72
CA ILE A 122 -25.34 -20.30 8.77
C ILE A 122 -23.95 -20.13 9.39
N TYR A 123 -22.94 -20.15 8.55
CA TYR A 123 -21.57 -19.94 8.96
C TYR A 123 -20.92 -18.92 8.05
N ASN A 124 -20.32 -17.93 8.70
CA ASN A 124 -19.35 -17.06 8.07
C ASN A 124 -17.97 -17.61 8.42
N PRO A 125 -17.13 -18.00 7.44
CA PRO A 125 -15.72 -18.24 7.67
C PRO A 125 -14.97 -17.05 8.24
N GLY A 126 -15.56 -15.84 8.18
CA GLY A 126 -15.03 -14.57 8.65
C GLY A 126 -14.53 -14.63 10.09
N PHE A 127 -13.30 -15.10 10.21
CA PHE A 127 -12.48 -15.05 11.38
C PHE A 127 -12.40 -13.61 11.86
N TRP A 128 -12.82 -13.38 13.10
CA TRP A 128 -12.69 -12.12 13.83
C TRP A 128 -11.20 -11.74 13.97
N GLY A 129 -10.68 -10.95 13.04
CA GLY A 129 -9.40 -10.28 13.20
C GLY A 129 -9.50 -9.28 14.35
N MET A 130 -8.70 -9.51 15.40
CA MET A 130 -8.54 -8.66 16.61
C MET A 130 -9.83 -8.36 17.39
N GLY A 131 -10.92 -9.12 17.13
CA GLY A 131 -12.20 -8.97 17.82
C GLY A 131 -13.12 -7.88 17.24
N HIS A 132 -12.72 -7.22 16.15
CA HIS A 132 -13.39 -6.01 15.63
C HIS A 132 -14.06 -6.21 14.25
N GLY A 133 -14.22 -7.45 13.78
CA GLY A 133 -15.01 -7.77 12.59
C GLY A 133 -14.25 -7.77 11.26
N PHE A 134 -12.93 -7.60 11.27
CA PHE A 134 -12.09 -7.70 10.07
C PHE A 134 -11.85 -9.14 9.63
N ARG A 135 -11.73 -9.38 8.31
CA ARG A 135 -11.30 -10.66 7.76
C ARG A 135 -9.84 -10.95 8.14
N LYS A 136 -9.64 -11.88 9.07
CA LYS A 136 -8.33 -12.20 9.66
C LYS A 136 -7.22 -12.46 8.64
N GLU A 137 -7.50 -13.15 7.54
CA GLU A 137 -6.47 -13.49 6.55
C GLU A 137 -5.93 -12.24 5.86
N LEU A 138 -6.78 -11.26 5.57
CA LEU A 138 -6.37 -9.98 4.99
C LEU A 138 -5.59 -9.15 6.01
N ILE A 139 -6.05 -9.14 7.27
CA ILE A 139 -5.34 -8.43 8.35
C ILE A 139 -3.96 -9.03 8.61
N HIS A 140 -3.81 -10.35 8.60
CA HIS A 140 -2.49 -10.97 8.73
C HIS A 140 -1.54 -10.52 7.61
N MET A 141 -2.03 -10.41 6.38
CA MET A 141 -1.24 -9.86 5.28
C MET A 141 -0.80 -8.42 5.55
N LEU A 142 -1.62 -7.59 6.22
CA LEU A 142 -1.23 -6.25 6.63
C LEU A 142 -0.19 -6.25 7.75
N VAL A 143 -0.36 -7.12 8.75
CA VAL A 143 0.60 -7.28 9.87
C VAL A 143 1.98 -7.68 9.35
N ASP A 144 2.04 -8.56 8.35
CA ASP A 144 3.29 -9.00 7.73
C ASP A 144 4.06 -7.86 7.04
N LEU A 145 3.38 -6.77 6.65
CA LEU A 145 4.01 -5.57 6.09
C LEU A 145 4.61 -4.63 7.15
N LYS A 146 4.31 -4.86 8.45
CA LYS A 146 4.77 -4.04 9.59
C LYS A 146 4.55 -2.52 9.41
N PRO A 147 3.34 -2.09 9.04
CA PRO A 147 3.10 -0.72 8.67
C PRO A 147 3.21 0.22 9.87
N GLN A 148 3.77 1.41 9.64
CA GLN A 148 3.98 2.41 10.69
C GLN A 148 2.92 3.52 10.69
N PHE A 149 2.13 3.59 9.62
CA PHE A 149 0.97 4.46 9.53
C PHE A 149 -0.14 3.81 8.69
N LEU A 150 -1.36 4.33 8.84
CA LEU A 150 -2.51 3.99 8.02
C LEU A 150 -3.18 5.30 7.53
N ARG A 151 -3.13 5.57 6.22
CA ARG A 151 -3.87 6.66 5.56
C ARG A 151 -5.29 6.24 5.28
N PHE A 152 -6.28 6.97 5.82
CA PHE A 152 -7.69 6.65 5.63
C PHE A 152 -8.65 7.79 5.96
N PRO A 153 -9.93 7.62 5.58
CA PRO A 153 -10.31 6.99 4.32
C PRO A 153 -9.71 7.91 3.27
N GLY A 154 -8.90 7.42 2.35
CA GLY A 154 -8.20 8.34 1.44
C GLY A 154 -8.68 8.22 0.01
N GLY A 155 -7.88 8.83 -0.86
CA GLY A 155 -8.13 8.89 -2.28
C GLY A 155 -9.46 9.54 -2.61
N THR A 156 -9.95 9.17 -3.78
CA THR A 156 -11.09 9.78 -4.43
C THR A 156 -12.43 9.44 -3.76
N PHE A 157 -12.43 8.45 -2.85
CA PHE A 157 -13.58 8.08 -2.03
C PHE A 157 -14.01 9.21 -1.06
N VAL A 158 -13.07 10.01 -0.57
CA VAL A 158 -13.37 11.18 0.28
C VAL A 158 -14.04 12.31 -0.50
N GLU A 159 -13.66 12.46 -1.76
CA GLU A 159 -14.11 13.52 -2.66
C GLU A 159 -15.51 13.27 -3.20
N GLY A 160 -15.71 12.07 -3.77
CA GLY A 160 -16.81 11.79 -4.68
C GLY A 160 -16.64 12.47 -6.05
N ILE A 161 -17.44 12.08 -7.04
CA ILE A 161 -17.62 12.84 -8.27
C ILE A 161 -18.35 14.15 -7.92
N LEU A 162 -19.41 14.04 -7.12
CA LEU A 162 -20.21 15.18 -6.66
C LEU A 162 -20.16 15.28 -5.14
N LEU A 163 -20.13 16.51 -4.61
CA LEU A 163 -19.97 16.75 -3.16
C LEU A 163 -21.06 16.10 -2.29
N ARG A 164 -22.24 15.83 -2.86
CA ARG A 164 -23.33 15.11 -2.16
C ARG A 164 -22.98 13.65 -1.84
N ASN A 165 -22.02 13.08 -2.55
CA ASN A 165 -21.58 11.69 -2.43
C ASN A 165 -20.22 11.58 -1.71
N ALA A 166 -19.66 12.69 -1.25
CA ALA A 166 -18.43 12.71 -0.46
C ALA A 166 -18.63 12.02 0.90
N PHE A 167 -17.57 11.35 1.39
CA PHE A 167 -17.56 10.70 2.69
C PHE A 167 -17.91 11.65 3.85
N ARG A 168 -18.78 11.20 4.77
CA ARG A 168 -19.22 11.96 5.96
C ARG A 168 -18.97 11.18 7.24
N TRP A 169 -17.87 11.47 7.94
CA TRP A 169 -17.42 10.70 9.11
C TRP A 169 -18.48 10.53 10.22
N ARG A 170 -19.35 11.53 10.43
CA ARG A 170 -20.42 11.44 11.44
C ARG A 170 -21.48 10.40 11.10
N GLU A 171 -21.66 10.14 9.81
CA GLU A 171 -22.61 9.14 9.32
C GLU A 171 -22.00 7.73 9.39
N THR A 172 -20.72 7.62 9.73
CA THR A 172 -19.98 6.36 9.82
C THR A 172 -19.59 5.98 11.25
N ILE A 173 -20.23 6.57 12.25
CA ILE A 173 -20.07 6.24 13.68
C ILE A 173 -21.41 5.92 14.32
N GLY A 174 -21.39 5.31 15.51
CA GLY A 174 -22.59 4.79 16.16
C GLY A 174 -22.98 3.39 15.67
N PRO A 175 -24.18 2.89 16.05
CA PRO A 175 -24.66 1.56 15.67
C PRO A 175 -24.64 1.39 14.15
N TRP A 176 -23.96 0.34 13.69
CA TRP A 176 -23.71 0.13 12.27
C TRP A 176 -25.02 -0.04 11.48
N GLU A 177 -26.03 -0.66 12.08
CA GLU A 177 -27.36 -0.90 11.50
C GLU A 177 -28.19 0.38 11.29
N GLU A 178 -27.77 1.50 11.87
CA GLU A 178 -28.41 2.81 11.73
C GLU A 178 -27.67 3.74 10.76
N ARG A 179 -26.47 3.36 10.30
CA ARG A 179 -25.66 4.14 9.36
C ARG A 179 -26.39 4.20 8.01
N PRO A 180 -26.49 5.39 7.37
CA PRO A 180 -27.23 5.54 6.12
C PRO A 180 -26.51 4.90 4.93
N GLY A 181 -25.19 4.68 5.03
CA GLY A 181 -24.34 4.42 3.88
C GLY A 181 -24.31 5.59 2.90
N HIS A 182 -23.52 5.46 1.84
CA HIS A 182 -23.58 6.40 0.72
C HIS A 182 -23.20 5.73 -0.60
N TYR A 183 -23.52 6.42 -1.70
CA TYR A 183 -23.13 5.96 -3.03
C TYR A 183 -21.73 6.48 -3.36
N GLY A 184 -20.75 5.58 -3.43
CA GLY A 184 -19.41 5.87 -3.90
C GLY A 184 -19.41 6.00 -5.41
N ASP A 185 -19.75 7.18 -5.92
CA ASP A 185 -19.95 7.45 -7.36
C ASP A 185 -18.66 7.39 -8.18
N VAL A 186 -17.48 7.58 -7.56
CA VAL A 186 -16.19 7.41 -8.23
C VAL A 186 -15.94 5.95 -8.59
N TRP A 187 -16.24 5.05 -7.66
CA TRP A 187 -15.99 3.62 -7.79
C TRP A 187 -17.24 2.82 -8.20
N ASN A 188 -18.38 3.51 -8.31
CA ASN A 188 -19.66 3.02 -8.82
C ASN A 188 -20.24 1.84 -8.02
N TYR A 189 -20.23 1.93 -6.69
CA TYR A 189 -20.91 0.99 -5.78
C TYR A 189 -21.50 1.71 -4.55
N TRP A 190 -22.40 1.05 -3.82
CA TRP A 190 -22.94 1.54 -2.55
C TRP A 190 -22.13 0.99 -1.38
N THR A 191 -21.73 1.85 -0.45
CA THR A 191 -21.13 1.47 0.84
C THR A 191 -22.20 1.57 1.93
N ASP A 192 -22.22 0.61 2.84
CA ASP A 192 -23.03 0.64 4.06
C ASP A 192 -22.39 1.51 5.16
N ASP A 193 -21.14 1.94 4.94
CA ASP A 193 -20.28 2.64 5.88
C ASP A 193 -20.07 1.87 7.21
N GLY A 194 -20.14 0.54 7.14
CA GLY A 194 -19.82 -0.35 8.25
C GLY A 194 -18.34 -0.28 8.66
N LEU A 195 -17.44 -0.11 7.69
CA LEU A 195 -16.05 0.27 7.93
C LEU A 195 -15.93 1.79 7.94
N GLY A 196 -16.22 2.38 9.10
CA GLY A 196 -16.29 3.82 9.29
C GLY A 196 -15.06 4.44 9.96
N TYR A 197 -15.21 5.68 10.42
CA TYR A 197 -14.11 6.43 11.04
C TYR A 197 -13.56 5.74 12.29
N TYR A 198 -14.45 5.20 13.13
CA TYR A 198 -14.08 4.50 14.35
C TYR A 198 -13.34 3.19 14.05
N GLU A 199 -13.88 2.38 13.13
CA GLU A 199 -13.29 1.07 12.81
C GLU A 199 -11.89 1.20 12.18
N LEU A 200 -11.66 2.23 11.35
CA LEU A 200 -10.34 2.48 10.76
C LEU A 200 -9.32 3.06 11.77
N LEU A 201 -9.77 3.87 12.73
CA LEU A 201 -8.94 4.29 13.87
C LEU A 201 -8.54 3.08 14.73
N GLN A 202 -9.49 2.17 14.98
CA GLN A 202 -9.24 0.93 15.71
C GLN A 202 -8.27 0.03 14.94
N LEU A 203 -8.43 -0.10 13.62
CA LEU A 203 -7.50 -0.88 12.79
C LEU A 203 -6.08 -0.34 12.87
N ALA A 204 -5.90 0.99 12.83
CA ALA A 204 -4.59 1.60 12.98
C ALA A 204 -3.97 1.26 14.35
N GLU A 205 -4.75 1.41 15.43
CA GLU A 205 -4.31 1.05 16.79
C GLU A 205 -3.92 -0.42 16.90
N ASP A 206 -4.75 -1.31 16.36
CA ASP A 206 -4.52 -2.75 16.42
C ASP A 206 -3.30 -3.19 15.59
N LEU A 207 -2.99 -2.50 14.49
CA LEU A 207 -1.78 -2.68 13.70
C LEU A 207 -0.53 -2.04 14.33
N GLY A 208 -0.69 -1.27 15.40
CA GLY A 208 0.39 -0.46 15.99
C GLY A 208 0.84 0.69 15.08
N ALA A 209 -0.02 1.13 14.16
CA ALA A 209 0.26 2.15 13.15
C ALA A 209 -0.33 3.51 13.54
N GLU A 210 0.33 4.59 13.14
CA GLU A 210 -0.18 5.95 13.31
C GLU A 210 -1.32 6.24 12.31
N PRO A 211 -2.53 6.61 12.75
CA PRO A 211 -3.59 6.96 11.82
C PRO A 211 -3.32 8.32 11.14
N ILE A 212 -3.56 8.40 9.83
CA ILE A 212 -3.58 9.64 9.05
C ILE A 212 -5.00 9.87 8.57
N TRP A 213 -5.68 10.84 9.18
CA TRP A 213 -7.07 11.17 8.88
C TRP A 213 -7.16 12.10 7.67
N VAL A 214 -7.68 11.60 6.56
CA VAL A 214 -7.97 12.36 5.35
C VAL A 214 -9.43 12.81 5.38
N PHE A 215 -9.69 14.08 5.11
CA PHE A 215 -11.06 14.62 5.09
C PHE A 215 -11.32 15.50 3.88
N ASN A 216 -12.58 15.59 3.48
CA ASN A 216 -12.99 16.37 2.31
C ASN A 216 -12.77 17.87 2.55
N ALA A 217 -12.04 18.54 1.67
CA ALA A 217 -11.71 19.96 1.77
C ALA A 217 -12.80 20.90 1.21
N GLY A 218 -14.05 20.43 1.06
CA GLY A 218 -15.11 21.15 0.36
C GLY A 218 -14.98 21.09 -1.16
N ILE A 219 -14.33 20.04 -1.67
CA ILE A 219 -14.06 19.80 -3.09
C ILE A 219 -14.39 18.35 -3.43
N SER A 220 -14.95 18.15 -4.61
CA SER A 220 -15.13 16.85 -5.27
C SER A 220 -14.54 16.93 -6.68
N ARG A 221 -14.61 15.84 -7.47
CA ARG A 221 -14.03 15.84 -8.83
C ARG A 221 -14.69 16.87 -9.76
N ASN A 222 -15.98 17.13 -9.58
CA ASN A 222 -16.77 18.02 -10.44
C ASN A 222 -17.39 19.23 -9.70
N ASP A 223 -17.40 19.25 -8.37
CA ASP A 223 -17.98 20.32 -7.57
C ASP A 223 -16.94 20.91 -6.61
N GLN A 224 -17.07 22.20 -6.30
CA GLN A 224 -16.28 22.84 -5.26
C GLN A 224 -17.10 23.96 -4.62
N VAL A 225 -16.89 24.15 -3.32
CA VAL A 225 -17.50 25.25 -2.57
C VAL A 225 -16.66 26.51 -2.79
N ASP A 226 -17.30 27.67 -2.95
CA ASP A 226 -16.57 28.94 -2.96
C ASP A 226 -15.87 29.14 -1.61
N THR A 227 -14.63 29.63 -1.60
CA THR A 227 -13.86 29.83 -0.37
C THR A 227 -14.59 30.74 0.63
N THR A 228 -15.37 31.73 0.20
CA THR A 228 -16.19 32.58 1.07
C THR A 228 -17.34 31.81 1.72
N ALA A 229 -17.83 30.76 1.05
CA ALA A 229 -18.92 29.87 1.45
C ALA A 229 -18.46 28.55 2.07
N ILE A 230 -17.16 28.31 2.25
CA ILE A 230 -16.68 27.13 2.99
C ILE A 230 -17.03 27.20 4.50
N ALA A 231 -17.37 28.40 4.99
CA ALA A 231 -17.91 28.56 6.33
C ALA A 231 -19.31 27.93 6.47
N PRO A 232 -20.18 27.91 5.45
CA PRO A 232 -21.38 27.05 5.46
C PRO A 232 -21.45 26.05 4.29
N PHE A 233 -21.06 24.81 4.51
CA PHE A 233 -21.47 23.65 3.68
C PHE A 233 -21.49 22.45 4.65
N VAL A 234 -22.60 21.93 5.17
CA VAL A 234 -23.73 21.28 4.50
C VAL A 234 -24.94 21.34 5.44
N LYS A 235 -26.13 21.65 4.90
CA LYS A 235 -27.41 21.22 5.47
C LYS A 235 -28.27 20.61 4.36
N ALA A 236 -28.06 19.32 4.12
CA ALA A 236 -28.99 18.39 3.48
C ALA A 236 -28.44 17.01 3.84
N SER A 237 -28.96 16.25 4.79
CA SER A 237 -30.36 16.01 5.11
C SER A 237 -30.45 15.36 6.48
N ILE A 238 -31.27 15.93 7.37
CA ILE A 238 -32.09 15.29 8.41
C ILE A 238 -32.72 16.46 9.16
N SER A 239 -34.05 16.55 9.06
CA SER A 239 -34.84 17.42 9.92
C SER A 239 -34.82 16.87 11.33
N LEU A 240 -34.33 17.65 12.29
CA LEU A 240 -35.07 17.86 13.53
C LEU A 240 -35.06 19.36 13.83
N GLU A 241 -36.26 19.89 14.09
CA GLU A 241 -36.54 21.30 14.29
C GLU A 241 -35.77 21.87 15.49
N ARG A 242 -34.83 22.79 15.26
CA ARG A 242 -34.88 24.17 15.80
C ARG A 242 -33.72 25.04 15.30
N SER A 243 -34.12 26.22 14.85
CA SER A 243 -33.44 27.52 14.70
C SER A 243 -31.94 27.68 15.01
N GLU A 244 -31.26 28.21 13.98
CA GLU A 244 -29.98 28.93 13.96
C GLU A 244 -28.67 28.11 14.00
N TRP A 245 -27.66 28.65 13.31
CA TRP A 245 -26.30 28.16 13.02
C TRP A 245 -26.07 27.36 11.72
N PRO A 246 -25.41 27.96 10.71
CA PRO A 246 -24.74 27.20 9.66
C PRO A 246 -23.52 26.49 10.28
N LEU A 247 -23.56 25.16 10.36
CA LEU A 247 -22.44 24.35 10.82
C LEU A 247 -21.38 24.27 9.72
N ILE A 248 -20.14 24.42 10.18
CA ILE A 248 -19.01 24.88 9.39
C ILE A 248 -18.08 23.71 9.11
N LEU A 249 -17.60 23.51 7.89
CA LEU A 249 -16.73 22.36 7.54
C LEU A 249 -15.51 22.23 8.46
N TYR A 250 -14.88 23.33 8.87
CA TYR A 250 -13.77 23.24 9.84
C TYR A 250 -14.21 22.79 11.23
N LYS A 251 -15.44 23.10 11.66
CA LYS A 251 -15.99 22.57 12.92
C LYS A 251 -16.23 21.07 12.80
N ASP A 252 -16.59 20.61 11.61
CA ASP A 252 -16.75 19.18 11.35
C ASP A 252 -15.45 18.39 11.58
N VAL A 253 -14.35 18.93 11.09
CA VAL A 253 -13.01 18.35 11.29
C VAL A 253 -12.55 18.48 12.74
N LEU A 254 -12.79 19.63 13.40
CA LEU A 254 -12.43 19.77 14.83
C LEU A 254 -13.23 18.82 15.73
N ASP A 255 -14.48 18.53 15.36
CA ASP A 255 -15.33 17.56 16.03
C ASP A 255 -14.82 16.12 15.79
N SER A 256 -14.32 15.78 14.59
CA SER A 256 -13.68 14.47 14.34
C SER A 256 -12.38 14.31 15.14
N LEU A 257 -11.59 15.39 15.25
CA LEU A 257 -10.41 15.43 16.10
C LEU A 257 -10.76 15.32 17.59
N GLU A 258 -11.87 15.94 18.04
CA GLU A 258 -12.37 15.77 19.42
C GLU A 258 -12.90 14.33 19.63
N PHE A 259 -13.51 13.71 18.62
CA PHE A 259 -13.89 12.29 18.67
C PHE A 259 -12.67 11.41 18.90
N ALA A 260 -11.58 11.61 18.16
CA ALA A 260 -10.38 10.78 18.30
C ALA A 260 -9.56 11.08 19.56
N ARG A 261 -9.35 12.38 19.89
CA ARG A 261 -8.38 12.84 20.91
C ARG A 261 -9.02 13.43 22.16
N GLY A 262 -10.31 13.71 22.15
CA GLY A 262 -11.03 14.29 23.28
C GLY A 262 -11.07 13.35 24.49
N SER A 263 -11.23 13.93 25.69
CA SER A 263 -11.51 13.11 26.89
C SER A 263 -12.86 12.41 26.75
N ALA A 264 -13.07 11.28 27.41
CA ALA A 264 -14.37 10.60 27.46
C ALA A 264 -15.54 11.47 28.02
N LYS A 265 -15.26 12.66 28.57
CA LYS A 265 -16.25 13.62 29.06
C LYS A 265 -16.56 14.77 28.09
N SER A 266 -15.80 14.87 27.00
CA SER A 266 -16.04 15.91 26.00
C SER A 266 -17.16 15.48 25.05
N THR A 267 -17.66 16.39 24.22
CA THR A 267 -18.84 16.12 23.38
C THR A 267 -18.62 14.88 22.53
N TRP A 268 -17.59 14.92 21.67
CA TRP A 268 -17.31 13.81 20.77
C TRP A 268 -16.49 12.68 21.41
N GLY A 269 -15.65 12.98 22.40
CA GLY A 269 -14.93 11.95 23.16
C GLY A 269 -15.88 11.05 23.96
N SER A 270 -17.03 11.56 24.41
CA SER A 270 -18.06 10.74 25.07
C SER A 270 -18.77 9.79 24.10
N VAL A 271 -18.90 10.16 22.82
CA VAL A 271 -19.45 9.27 21.78
C VAL A 271 -18.50 8.10 21.54
N ARG A 272 -17.20 8.38 21.35
CA ARG A 272 -16.16 7.33 21.23
C ARG A 272 -16.16 6.39 22.45
N ALA A 273 -16.22 6.94 23.66
CA ALA A 273 -16.29 6.15 24.89
C ALA A 273 -17.54 5.27 24.96
N ALA A 274 -18.70 5.78 24.53
CA ALA A 274 -19.94 5.02 24.47
C ALA A 274 -19.92 3.91 23.41
N MET A 275 -19.11 4.07 22.36
CA MET A 275 -18.85 3.04 21.34
C MET A 275 -17.87 1.94 21.82
N GLY A 276 -17.36 2.03 23.06
CA GLY A 276 -16.53 1.00 23.67
C GLY A 276 -15.05 1.36 23.83
N HIS A 277 -14.63 2.57 23.41
CA HIS A 277 -13.22 3.00 23.46
C HIS A 277 -13.05 4.33 24.23
N PRO A 278 -12.93 4.29 25.57
CA PRO A 278 -12.77 5.50 26.37
C PRO A 278 -11.38 6.15 26.22
N GLU A 279 -10.35 5.38 25.88
CA GLU A 279 -8.98 5.84 25.61
C GLU A 279 -8.93 6.76 24.38
N ARG A 280 -7.85 7.54 24.22
CA ARG A 280 -7.69 8.43 23.06
C ARG A 280 -6.92 7.71 21.98
N PHE A 281 -7.34 7.85 20.72
CA PHE A 281 -6.52 7.39 19.60
C PHE A 281 -5.28 8.30 19.41
N PRO A 282 -4.14 7.74 18.98
CA PRO A 282 -2.90 8.49 18.73
C PRO A 282 -2.95 9.25 17.39
N LEU A 283 -3.99 10.03 17.13
CA LEU A 283 -4.13 10.77 15.87
C LEU A 283 -3.19 11.98 15.81
N LYS A 284 -2.07 11.81 15.08
CA LYS A 284 -1.02 12.84 14.91
C LYS A 284 -1.07 13.56 13.57
N TYR A 285 -1.63 12.93 12.54
CA TYR A 285 -1.58 13.43 11.17
C TYR A 285 -2.98 13.64 10.60
N VAL A 286 -3.13 14.72 9.84
CA VAL A 286 -4.32 14.98 9.03
C VAL A 286 -3.92 15.40 7.62
N ALA A 287 -4.66 14.92 6.63
CA ALA A 287 -4.55 15.40 5.25
C ALA A 287 -5.80 16.20 4.87
N VAL A 288 -5.57 17.40 4.35
CA VAL A 288 -6.65 18.33 4.00
C VAL A 288 -6.99 18.13 2.52
N GLY A 289 -8.00 17.30 2.22
CA GLY A 289 -8.40 16.98 0.85
C GLY A 289 -7.68 15.75 0.28
N ASN A 290 -7.94 15.50 -1.01
CA ASN A 290 -7.24 14.52 -1.83
C ASN A 290 -7.13 15.03 -3.26
N GLU A 291 -5.94 15.01 -3.87
CA GLU A 291 -5.70 15.44 -5.27
C GLU A 291 -6.34 16.81 -5.61
N ASP A 292 -6.42 17.70 -4.62
CA ASP A 292 -7.21 18.92 -4.74
C ASP A 292 -6.40 20.12 -5.25
N CYS A 293 -5.07 20.01 -5.25
CA CYS A 293 -4.18 21.07 -5.69
C CYS A 293 -3.89 21.00 -7.20
N ASP A 294 -4.95 21.18 -8.00
CA ASP A 294 -4.89 21.30 -9.45
C ASP A 294 -5.54 22.62 -9.91
N ASN A 295 -5.15 23.10 -11.10
CA ASN A 295 -5.70 24.28 -11.76
C ASN A 295 -7.21 24.22 -11.98
N THR A 296 -7.81 23.02 -11.99
CA THR A 296 -9.27 22.84 -12.07
C THR A 296 -10.00 23.11 -10.74
N LYS A 297 -9.27 23.16 -9.62
CA LYS A 297 -9.78 23.29 -8.26
C LYS A 297 -9.21 24.56 -7.56
N PRO A 298 -9.47 25.77 -8.11
CA PRO A 298 -8.85 27.01 -7.65
C PRO A 298 -9.14 27.40 -6.19
N PHE A 299 -10.16 26.83 -5.56
CA PHE A 299 -10.50 27.14 -4.16
C PHE A 299 -9.69 26.36 -3.13
N TYR A 300 -8.93 25.32 -3.53
CA TYR A 300 -8.20 24.46 -2.61
C TYR A 300 -7.29 25.23 -1.66
N GLN A 301 -6.43 26.12 -2.19
CA GLN A 301 -5.47 26.86 -1.35
C GLN A 301 -6.19 27.72 -0.29
N GLY A 302 -7.30 28.36 -0.68
CA GLY A 302 -8.14 29.13 0.23
C GLY A 302 -8.82 28.27 1.31
N HIS A 303 -9.25 27.06 0.94
CA HIS A 303 -9.82 26.07 1.85
C HIS A 303 -8.77 25.55 2.84
N TYR A 304 -7.63 25.13 2.30
CA TYR A 304 -6.49 24.65 3.06
C TYR A 304 -6.10 25.63 4.16
N LEU A 305 -5.91 26.91 3.84
CA LEU A 305 -5.53 27.92 4.84
C LEU A 305 -6.55 28.07 5.96
N LYS A 306 -7.85 27.89 5.68
CA LYS A 306 -8.89 27.93 6.72
C LYS A 306 -8.84 26.72 7.63
N PHE A 307 -8.68 25.52 7.07
CA PHE A 307 -8.49 24.29 7.86
C PHE A 307 -7.20 24.33 8.66
N TYR A 308 -6.08 24.72 8.03
CA TYR A 308 -4.78 24.87 8.66
C TYR A 308 -4.85 25.76 9.89
N ASN A 309 -5.40 26.96 9.77
CA ASN A 309 -5.52 27.91 10.89
C ASN A 309 -6.43 27.39 12.01
N ALA A 310 -7.55 26.74 11.66
CA ALA A 310 -8.48 26.18 12.65
C ALA A 310 -7.85 25.01 13.42
N ILE A 311 -7.22 24.07 12.71
CA ILE A 311 -6.58 22.88 13.30
C ILE A 311 -5.37 23.31 14.12
N ARG A 312 -4.48 24.14 13.57
CA ARG A 312 -3.29 24.62 14.29
C ARG A 312 -3.66 25.40 15.55
N GLY A 313 -4.76 26.15 15.53
CA GLY A 313 -5.25 26.87 16.71
C GLY A 313 -5.80 25.97 17.82
N ALA A 314 -6.44 24.85 17.48
CA ALA A 314 -7.06 23.94 18.44
C ALA A 314 -6.14 22.78 18.88
N TYR A 315 -5.31 22.28 17.96
CA TYR A 315 -4.44 21.12 18.10
C TYR A 315 -3.06 21.45 17.50
N PRO A 316 -2.25 22.29 18.15
CA PRO A 316 -0.99 22.80 17.59
C PRO A 316 0.04 21.71 17.28
N ASP A 317 -0.08 20.54 17.92
CA ASP A 317 0.81 19.38 17.77
C ASP A 317 0.47 18.48 16.57
N ILE A 318 -0.74 18.60 15.99
CA ILE A 318 -1.11 17.84 14.79
C ILE A 318 -0.25 18.29 13.61
N GLN A 319 0.26 17.31 12.88
CA GLN A 319 0.95 17.49 11.62
C GLN A 319 -0.09 17.58 10.49
N ILE A 320 -0.04 18.65 9.69
CA ILE A 320 -1.00 18.97 8.64
C ILE A 320 -0.33 18.77 7.28
N ILE A 321 -0.95 17.92 6.46
CA ILE A 321 -0.49 17.55 5.13
C ILE A 321 -1.29 18.34 4.09
N SER A 322 -0.60 19.01 3.18
CA SER A 322 -1.19 19.65 1.98
C SER A 322 -1.14 18.70 0.79
N ASN A 323 -2.18 18.65 -0.05
CA ASN A 323 -2.11 17.93 -1.33
C ASN A 323 -1.43 18.69 -2.48
N CYS A 324 -0.83 19.86 -2.23
CA CYS A 324 0.02 20.50 -3.22
C CYS A 324 1.39 19.84 -3.25
N ASP A 325 1.86 19.43 -4.44
CA ASP A 325 3.20 18.89 -4.60
C ASP A 325 4.27 19.99 -4.42
N GLY A 326 5.13 19.82 -3.42
CA GLY A 326 6.28 20.68 -3.10
C GLY A 326 7.64 20.12 -3.55
N SER A 327 7.66 19.05 -4.37
CA SER A 327 8.87 18.30 -4.73
C SER A 327 9.85 19.09 -5.61
N SER A 328 9.30 19.93 -6.49
CA SER A 328 10.07 20.71 -7.47
C SER A 328 10.14 22.19 -7.12
N GLU A 329 9.05 22.74 -6.57
CA GLU A 329 8.94 24.14 -6.17
C GLU A 329 8.45 24.25 -4.72
N PRO A 330 8.96 25.21 -3.93
CA PRO A 330 8.49 25.41 -2.56
C PRO A 330 6.99 25.76 -2.53
N LEU A 331 6.28 25.22 -1.54
CA LEU A 331 4.91 25.64 -1.26
C LEU A 331 4.86 27.12 -0.87
N ASP A 332 3.82 27.81 -1.34
CA ASP A 332 3.53 29.21 -1.03
C ASP A 332 2.65 29.40 0.23
N HIS A 333 2.36 28.30 0.93
CA HIS A 333 1.54 28.24 2.13
C HIS A 333 2.18 27.30 3.17
N PRO A 334 1.85 27.46 4.47
CA PRO A 334 2.46 26.64 5.52
C PRO A 334 1.91 25.20 5.48
N ALA A 335 2.80 24.22 5.62
CA ALA A 335 2.46 22.82 5.81
C ALA A 335 3.56 22.14 6.63
N ASP A 336 3.23 21.05 7.32
CA ASP A 336 4.26 20.21 7.95
C ASP A 336 4.77 19.17 6.96
N LEU A 337 3.85 18.64 6.13
CA LEU A 337 4.15 17.76 5.01
C LEU A 337 3.36 18.14 3.77
N TYR A 338 3.80 17.62 2.63
CA TYR A 338 3.07 17.70 1.39
C TYR A 338 2.93 16.33 0.72
N ASP A 339 1.83 16.16 0.02
CA ASP A 339 1.46 14.94 -0.68
C ASP A 339 2.10 14.87 -2.07
N PHE A 340 2.49 13.67 -2.48
CA PHE A 340 3.05 13.37 -3.79
C PHE A 340 2.48 12.04 -4.29
N HIS A 341 1.85 12.08 -5.46
CA HIS A 341 1.27 10.91 -6.13
C HIS A 341 2.07 10.58 -7.39
N ILE A 342 2.29 9.29 -7.66
CA ILE A 342 2.93 8.87 -8.91
C ILE A 342 2.43 7.52 -9.42
N TYR A 343 1.82 7.57 -10.60
CA TYR A 343 1.39 6.40 -11.36
C TYR A 343 2.05 6.47 -12.74
N ASN A 344 2.83 5.45 -13.10
CA ASN A 344 3.64 5.46 -14.31
C ASN A 344 3.90 4.05 -14.86
N SER A 345 4.43 3.96 -16.08
CA SER A 345 4.95 2.69 -16.61
C SER A 345 6.11 2.15 -15.76
N ALA A 346 6.37 0.84 -15.82
CA ALA A 346 7.47 0.23 -15.06
C ALA A 346 8.83 0.86 -15.41
N ASN A 347 9.08 1.12 -16.69
CA ASN A 347 10.33 1.75 -17.13
C ASN A 347 10.45 3.18 -16.60
N ASP A 348 9.39 3.97 -16.68
CA ASP A 348 9.42 5.35 -16.21
C ASP A 348 9.53 5.42 -14.69
N LEU A 349 8.79 4.58 -13.96
CA LEU A 349 8.84 4.56 -12.49
C LEU A 349 10.22 4.11 -11.98
N PHE A 350 10.87 3.14 -12.63
CA PHE A 350 12.25 2.76 -12.31
C PHE A 350 13.20 3.98 -12.39
N LEU A 351 13.06 4.81 -13.41
CA LEU A 351 13.86 6.03 -13.59
C LEU A 351 13.54 7.12 -12.54
N LYS A 352 12.40 7.02 -11.85
CA LYS A 352 11.98 7.96 -10.79
C LYS A 352 12.62 7.67 -9.44
N LYS A 353 13.48 6.66 -9.31
CA LYS A 353 14.29 6.41 -8.10
C LYS A 353 15.11 7.62 -7.61
N ASP A 354 15.39 8.59 -8.48
CA ASP A 354 16.15 9.80 -8.14
C ASP A 354 15.26 11.05 -7.94
N THR A 355 13.93 10.89 -7.87
CA THR A 355 12.95 12.00 -7.81
C THR A 355 13.30 13.03 -6.74
N PHE A 356 13.60 12.58 -5.53
CA PHE A 356 13.84 13.47 -4.38
C PHE A 356 15.32 13.84 -4.17
N SER A 357 16.23 13.33 -5.01
CA SER A 357 17.67 13.53 -4.85
C SER A 357 18.07 15.02 -4.88
N ARG A 358 17.30 15.86 -5.59
CA ARG A 358 17.53 17.32 -5.71
C ARG A 358 16.47 18.18 -5.01
N THR A 359 15.47 17.58 -4.40
CA THR A 359 14.44 18.31 -3.66
C THR A 359 15.06 19.09 -2.50
N SER A 360 14.46 20.24 -2.17
CA SER A 360 14.96 21.07 -1.07
C SER A 360 14.91 20.33 0.26
N ARG A 361 15.97 20.48 1.07
CA ARG A 361 16.03 19.92 2.44
C ARG A 361 15.45 20.88 3.49
N THR A 362 14.90 22.00 3.05
CA THR A 362 14.24 23.01 3.88
C THR A 362 12.76 23.10 3.51
N GLY A 363 11.88 23.14 4.50
CA GLY A 363 10.43 23.24 4.29
C GLY A 363 9.67 22.00 4.75
N PRO A 364 8.43 21.80 4.27
CA PRO A 364 7.61 20.64 4.60
C PRO A 364 8.28 19.34 4.14
N LYS A 365 7.98 18.24 4.85
CA LYS A 365 8.45 16.90 4.50
C LYS A 365 7.58 16.25 3.42
N VAL A 366 8.12 15.25 2.74
CA VAL A 366 7.41 14.55 1.67
C VAL A 366 6.60 13.39 2.25
N PHE A 367 5.34 13.31 1.84
CA PHE A 367 4.52 12.11 1.95
C PHE A 367 4.20 11.61 0.53
N VAL A 368 4.80 10.48 0.14
CA VAL A 368 4.44 9.79 -1.11
C VAL A 368 3.20 8.94 -0.85
N SER A 369 2.03 9.57 -0.80
CA SER A 369 0.84 8.89 -0.28
C SER A 369 0.24 7.87 -1.26
N GLU A 370 0.59 7.97 -2.54
CA GLU A 370 0.17 7.05 -3.58
C GLU A 370 1.30 6.80 -4.58
N TYR A 371 1.65 5.54 -4.78
CA TYR A 371 2.47 5.11 -5.90
C TYR A 371 2.09 3.71 -6.38
N ALA A 372 2.17 3.50 -7.69
CA ALA A 372 2.18 2.17 -8.32
C ALA A 372 2.66 2.25 -9.76
N VAL A 373 3.09 1.13 -10.32
CA VAL A 373 3.15 1.00 -11.78
C VAL A 373 1.73 0.91 -12.33
N HIS A 374 1.35 1.85 -13.20
CA HIS A 374 0.07 1.90 -13.87
C HIS A 374 0.25 2.44 -15.29
N VAL A 375 -0.33 1.77 -16.28
CA VAL A 375 -0.35 2.23 -17.67
C VAL A 375 -1.77 2.12 -18.21
N ASP A 376 -2.30 3.22 -18.73
CA ASP A 376 -3.60 3.25 -19.37
C ASP A 376 -3.69 2.22 -20.51
N GLY A 377 -4.59 1.25 -20.35
CA GLY A 377 -4.88 0.25 -21.39
C GLY A 377 -3.99 -0.99 -21.40
N ASP A 378 -3.04 -1.13 -20.45
CA ASP A 378 -2.31 -2.37 -20.21
C ASP A 378 -2.84 -3.07 -18.93
N THR A 379 -2.95 -4.40 -19.00
CA THR A 379 -3.77 -5.25 -18.13
C THR A 379 -3.00 -5.88 -16.96
N SER A 380 -1.80 -5.41 -16.64
CA SER A 380 -1.02 -6.07 -15.58
C SER A 380 -1.72 -5.95 -14.23
N LYS A 381 -1.98 -7.09 -13.59
CA LYS A 381 -2.55 -7.21 -12.25
C LYS A 381 -1.47 -7.20 -11.17
N GLY A 382 -0.28 -6.67 -11.49
CA GLY A 382 0.90 -6.64 -10.64
C GLY A 382 1.88 -7.73 -11.03
N SER A 383 2.78 -7.43 -11.97
CA SER A 383 3.85 -8.33 -12.42
C SER A 383 5.14 -8.19 -11.63
N LEU A 384 6.04 -9.16 -11.78
CA LEU A 384 7.40 -9.05 -11.27
C LEU A 384 8.06 -7.75 -11.76
N GLN A 385 7.98 -7.43 -13.05
CA GLN A 385 8.57 -6.20 -13.61
C GLN A 385 8.03 -4.94 -12.94
N ALA A 386 6.72 -4.86 -12.70
CA ALA A 386 6.10 -3.75 -11.98
C ALA A 386 6.69 -3.63 -10.56
N SER A 387 6.76 -4.75 -9.83
CA SER A 387 7.31 -4.77 -8.48
C SER A 387 8.79 -4.35 -8.41
N LEU A 388 9.60 -4.68 -9.42
CA LEU A 388 11.01 -4.27 -9.47
C LEU A 388 11.18 -2.77 -9.70
N ALA A 389 10.34 -2.17 -10.55
CA ALA A 389 10.33 -0.73 -10.76
C ALA A 389 9.92 0.03 -9.49
N GLU A 390 8.90 -0.48 -8.79
CA GLU A 390 8.45 0.04 -7.51
C GLU A 390 9.53 -0.10 -6.42
N ALA A 391 10.22 -1.25 -6.36
CA ALA A 391 11.35 -1.45 -5.45
C ALA A 391 12.46 -0.43 -5.67
N ALA A 392 12.80 -0.14 -6.93
CA ALA A 392 13.81 0.87 -7.28
C ALA A 392 13.36 2.27 -6.83
N PHE A 393 12.08 2.61 -7.02
CA PHE A 393 11.51 3.85 -6.54
C PHE A 393 11.57 3.95 -4.99
N LEU A 394 11.19 2.89 -4.27
CA LEU A 394 11.25 2.83 -2.81
C LEU A 394 12.67 2.92 -2.25
N ILE A 395 13.66 2.31 -2.92
CA ILE A 395 15.09 2.51 -2.62
C ILE A 395 15.44 4.01 -2.68
N GLY A 396 14.94 4.70 -3.70
CA GLY A 396 15.07 6.15 -3.84
C GLY A 396 14.49 6.94 -2.67
N LEU A 397 13.32 6.53 -2.17
CA LEU A 397 12.67 7.13 -1.01
C LEU A 397 13.48 6.90 0.27
N GLU A 398 13.96 5.67 0.47
CA GLU A 398 14.78 5.28 1.63
C GLU A 398 16.10 6.06 1.68
N VAL A 399 16.76 6.25 0.53
CA VAL A 399 17.99 7.07 0.40
C VAL A 399 17.71 8.55 0.70
N ASN A 400 16.51 9.05 0.40
CA ASN A 400 16.09 10.44 0.65
C ASN A 400 15.22 10.59 1.91
N SER A 401 15.32 9.66 2.85
CA SER A 401 14.55 9.64 4.09
C SER A 401 14.82 10.82 5.05
N ASP A 402 15.80 11.68 4.74
CA ASP A 402 15.97 12.97 5.41
C ASP A 402 14.83 13.97 5.12
N ILE A 403 14.13 13.78 4.00
CA ILE A 403 12.98 14.60 3.60
C ILE A 403 11.73 13.78 3.32
N VAL A 404 11.85 12.53 2.85
CA VAL A 404 10.72 11.63 2.66
C VAL A 404 10.40 10.93 3.97
N HIS A 405 9.23 11.20 4.52
CA HIS A 405 8.85 10.75 5.86
C HIS A 405 7.80 9.65 5.86
N MET A 406 7.05 9.49 4.77
CA MET A 406 5.95 8.54 4.65
C MET A 406 5.78 8.13 3.17
N ALA A 407 5.45 6.86 2.93
CA ALA A 407 5.17 6.31 1.61
C ALA A 407 4.18 5.14 1.71
N SER A 408 3.18 5.12 0.84
CA SER A 408 2.16 4.05 0.78
C SER A 408 1.79 3.67 -0.65
N TYR A 409 1.70 2.37 -0.90
CA TYR A 409 1.26 1.83 -2.19
C TYR A 409 -0.24 2.00 -2.36
N ALA A 410 -0.65 2.20 -3.61
CA ALA A 410 -2.04 2.46 -3.94
C ALA A 410 -2.48 1.74 -5.23
N PRO A 411 -3.62 1.04 -5.26
CA PRO A 411 -4.48 0.68 -4.11
C PRO A 411 -4.01 -0.58 -3.37
N LEU A 412 -4.44 -0.72 -2.11
CA LEU A 412 -4.02 -1.83 -1.24
C LEU A 412 -4.80 -3.13 -1.51
N PHE A 413 -6.10 -3.04 -1.75
CA PHE A 413 -7.02 -4.18 -1.81
C PHE A 413 -7.90 -4.15 -3.05
N VAL A 414 -8.16 -5.34 -3.59
CA VAL A 414 -9.16 -5.53 -4.65
C VAL A 414 -9.91 -6.84 -4.51
N ASN A 415 -11.23 -6.77 -4.68
CA ASN A 415 -12.05 -7.94 -4.90
C ASN A 415 -11.97 -8.32 -6.38
N ASP A 416 -11.49 -9.52 -6.70
CA ASP A 416 -11.31 -9.96 -8.10
C ASP A 416 -12.64 -10.00 -8.89
N ASN A 417 -13.78 -10.10 -8.20
CA ASN A 417 -15.10 -10.07 -8.82
C ASN A 417 -15.58 -8.66 -9.22
N ASP A 418 -14.98 -7.59 -8.69
CA ASP A 418 -15.35 -6.21 -9.02
C ASP A 418 -14.14 -5.27 -9.10
N ARG A 419 -13.20 -5.65 -9.96
CA ARG A 419 -11.96 -4.92 -10.19
C ARG A 419 -12.20 -3.63 -10.99
N LYS A 420 -12.00 -2.48 -10.35
CA LYS A 420 -12.15 -1.14 -10.95
C LYS A 420 -10.83 -0.47 -11.34
N TRP A 421 -9.73 -0.87 -10.69
CA TRP A 421 -8.38 -0.35 -10.88
C TRP A 421 -7.39 -1.52 -10.98
N ASN A 422 -6.22 -1.25 -11.58
CA ASN A 422 -5.10 -2.18 -11.63
C ASN A 422 -3.79 -1.39 -11.52
N PRO A 423 -2.73 -1.97 -10.92
CA PRO A 423 -2.72 -3.17 -10.09
C PRO A 423 -3.21 -2.87 -8.66
N ASP A 424 -3.19 -3.88 -7.78
CA ASP A 424 -3.42 -3.75 -6.34
C ASP A 424 -2.45 -4.66 -5.58
N ALA A 425 -2.13 -4.35 -4.33
CA ALA A 425 -1.20 -5.19 -3.56
C ALA A 425 -1.82 -6.55 -3.18
N ILE A 426 -3.07 -6.55 -2.70
CA ILE A 426 -3.73 -7.75 -2.18
C ILE A 426 -5.03 -8.01 -2.95
N VAL A 427 -5.10 -9.18 -3.58
CA VAL A 427 -6.28 -9.63 -4.33
C VAL A 427 -7.03 -10.66 -3.50
N PHE A 428 -8.35 -10.53 -3.43
CA PHE A 428 -9.19 -11.48 -2.70
C PHE A 428 -10.51 -11.76 -3.41
N ASN A 429 -11.14 -12.86 -3.03
CA ASN A 429 -12.55 -13.18 -3.32
C ASN A 429 -13.23 -13.56 -2.00
N SER A 430 -14.44 -14.14 -2.03
CA SER A 430 -15.21 -14.47 -0.82
C SER A 430 -14.49 -15.40 0.19
N TRP A 431 -13.48 -16.19 -0.22
CA TRP A 431 -12.81 -17.15 0.67
C TRP A 431 -11.29 -17.32 0.43
N GLN A 432 -10.74 -16.80 -0.68
CA GLN A 432 -9.31 -16.83 -1.01
C GLN A 432 -8.72 -15.43 -1.03
N GLN A 433 -7.40 -15.38 -0.94
CA GLN A 433 -6.60 -14.16 -1.07
C GLN A 433 -5.19 -14.52 -1.52
N TYR A 434 -4.52 -13.59 -2.21
CA TYR A 434 -3.10 -13.66 -2.51
C TYR A 434 -2.49 -12.26 -2.58
N GLY A 435 -1.18 -12.18 -2.31
CA GLY A 435 -0.41 -10.95 -2.52
C GLY A 435 0.19 -10.95 -3.91
N THR A 436 0.13 -9.83 -4.62
CA THR A 436 0.85 -9.66 -5.89
C THR A 436 2.36 -9.59 -5.65
N PRO A 437 3.20 -9.75 -6.69
CA PRO A 437 4.62 -9.38 -6.65
C PRO A 437 4.89 -8.05 -5.92
N SER A 438 4.06 -7.02 -6.13
CA SER A 438 4.17 -5.72 -5.45
C SER A 438 3.93 -5.81 -3.94
N TYR A 439 2.97 -6.63 -3.47
CA TYR A 439 2.82 -6.93 -2.04
C TYR A 439 4.06 -7.60 -1.46
N TRP A 440 4.59 -8.61 -2.14
CA TRP A 440 5.76 -9.34 -1.67
C TRP A 440 7.03 -8.47 -1.66
N MET A 441 7.16 -7.57 -2.63
CA MET A 441 8.26 -6.61 -2.70
C MET A 441 8.30 -5.69 -1.48
N GLN A 442 7.14 -5.23 -1.00
CA GLN A 442 7.04 -4.38 0.19
C GLN A 442 7.68 -5.02 1.43
N THR A 443 7.65 -6.36 1.55
CA THR A 443 8.22 -7.07 2.71
C THR A 443 9.72 -6.85 2.90
N PHE A 444 10.46 -6.48 1.84
CA PHE A 444 11.89 -6.15 1.92
C PHE A 444 12.15 -4.87 2.73
N PHE A 445 11.14 -3.99 2.83
CA PHE A 445 11.20 -2.69 3.49
C PHE A 445 10.59 -2.70 4.90
N GLY A 446 10.11 -3.85 5.39
CA GLY A 446 9.43 -3.96 6.69
C GLY A 446 10.27 -3.55 7.91
N GLU A 447 11.60 -3.54 7.78
CA GLU A 447 12.53 -3.10 8.85
C GLU A 447 13.18 -1.75 8.54
N SER A 448 12.77 -1.05 7.49
CA SER A 448 13.40 0.20 7.07
C SER A 448 12.99 1.38 7.94
N SER A 449 11.73 1.43 8.37
CA SER A 449 11.25 2.49 9.26
C SER A 449 12.00 2.45 10.59
N GLY A 450 12.60 3.57 10.99
CA GLY A 450 13.41 3.64 12.20
C GLY A 450 14.80 2.99 12.09
N ALA A 451 15.19 2.40 10.96
CA ALA A 451 16.55 1.91 10.76
C ALA A 451 17.54 3.04 10.52
N VAL A 452 18.83 2.69 10.42
CA VAL A 452 19.91 3.62 10.08
C VAL A 452 20.29 3.41 8.62
N ILE A 453 20.12 4.42 7.77
CA ILE A 453 20.52 4.39 6.34
C ILE A 453 22.00 4.74 6.18
N HIS A 454 22.68 3.98 5.35
CA HIS A 454 24.10 4.15 5.02
C HIS A 454 24.29 4.57 3.56
N PRO A 455 25.28 5.43 3.26
CA PRO A 455 25.63 5.76 1.88
C PRO A 455 26.09 4.53 1.10
N VAL A 456 25.56 4.40 -0.12
CA VAL A 456 25.94 3.36 -1.08
C VAL A 456 26.53 4.00 -2.32
N ARG A 457 27.62 3.43 -2.84
CA ARG A 457 28.18 3.76 -4.16
C ARG A 457 28.11 2.52 -5.04
N LEU A 458 27.45 2.65 -6.17
CA LEU A 458 27.35 1.59 -7.17
C LEU A 458 28.15 2.00 -8.41
N ASN A 459 29.23 1.28 -8.68
CA ASN A 459 30.07 1.47 -9.86
C ASN A 459 29.85 0.32 -10.84
N SER A 460 29.15 0.62 -11.94
CA SER A 460 28.90 -0.32 -13.03
C SER A 460 28.54 0.42 -14.32
N SER A 461 28.93 -0.16 -15.47
CA SER A 461 28.45 0.26 -16.79
C SER A 461 26.94 0.05 -16.99
N TYR A 462 26.30 -0.72 -16.10
CA TYR A 462 24.87 -1.02 -16.11
C TYR A 462 24.13 -0.41 -14.90
N SER A 463 24.72 0.59 -14.24
CA SER A 463 24.09 1.31 -13.12
C SER A 463 22.72 1.90 -13.47
N GLY A 464 22.45 2.16 -14.75
CA GLY A 464 21.13 2.58 -15.24
C GLY A 464 20.02 1.52 -15.14
N SER A 465 20.35 0.26 -14.81
CA SER A 465 19.38 -0.83 -14.60
C SER A 465 19.44 -1.41 -13.19
N LEU A 466 20.21 -0.77 -12.30
CA LEU A 466 20.38 -1.17 -10.92
C LEU A 466 19.94 -0.06 -9.97
N ALA A 467 19.41 -0.44 -8.82
CA ALA A 467 19.14 0.46 -7.70
C ALA A 467 19.55 -0.24 -6.40
N ALA A 468 20.13 0.49 -5.45
CA ALA A 468 20.55 -0.10 -4.18
C ALA A 468 20.43 0.87 -2.98
N SER A 469 20.16 0.28 -1.81
CA SER A 469 20.26 0.95 -0.51
C SER A 469 20.82 -0.01 0.54
N ALA A 470 21.33 0.53 1.64
CA ALA A 470 21.87 -0.26 2.74
C ALA A 470 21.43 0.33 4.09
N ILE A 471 20.85 -0.50 4.95
CA ILE A 471 20.40 -0.09 6.28
C ILE A 471 21.02 -0.98 7.36
N THR A 472 21.28 -0.42 8.54
CA THR A 472 21.45 -1.19 9.76
C THR A 472 20.15 -1.17 10.55
N TRP A 473 19.68 -2.35 10.92
CA TRP A 473 18.50 -2.55 11.76
C TRP A 473 18.78 -3.66 12.78
N GLN A 474 17.95 -3.73 13.81
CA GLN A 474 18.11 -4.67 14.91
C GLN A 474 16.80 -5.43 15.11
N ASP A 475 16.87 -6.76 15.21
CA ASP A 475 15.77 -7.57 15.73
C ASP A 475 15.94 -7.81 17.25
N ASN A 476 15.18 -8.73 17.82
CA ASN A 476 15.23 -8.98 19.27
C ASN A 476 16.57 -9.52 19.76
N GLU A 477 17.42 -10.06 18.88
CA GLU A 477 18.64 -10.80 19.24
C GLU A 477 19.88 -10.29 18.48
N ASP A 478 19.75 -10.01 17.19
CA ASP A 478 20.84 -9.73 16.26
C ASP A 478 20.69 -8.34 15.60
N ILE A 479 21.84 -7.78 15.22
CA ILE A 479 21.93 -6.57 14.39
C ILE A 479 22.32 -6.99 12.98
N PHE A 480 21.66 -6.42 11.98
CA PHE A 480 21.90 -6.73 10.58
C PHE A 480 22.29 -5.49 9.78
N LEU A 481 23.31 -5.62 8.93
CA LEU A 481 23.46 -4.77 7.76
C LEU A 481 22.67 -5.40 6.61
N ARG A 482 21.53 -4.80 6.25
CA ARG A 482 20.70 -5.20 5.12
C ARG A 482 21.04 -4.36 3.89
N ILE A 483 21.44 -5.03 2.82
CA ILE A 483 21.78 -4.42 1.53
C ILE A 483 20.77 -4.89 0.49
N LYS A 484 19.95 -3.95 0.00
CA LYS A 484 18.85 -4.19 -0.94
C LYS A 484 19.29 -3.76 -2.33
N ILE A 485 19.15 -4.63 -3.33
CA ILE A 485 19.58 -4.36 -4.70
C ILE A 485 18.55 -4.87 -5.69
N VAL A 486 18.07 -3.99 -6.55
CA VAL A 486 17.24 -4.31 -7.71
C VAL A 486 18.14 -4.50 -8.92
N ASN A 487 17.98 -5.62 -9.63
CA ASN A 487 18.41 -5.81 -11.00
C ASN A 487 17.19 -5.78 -11.91
N PHE A 488 16.95 -4.65 -12.55
CA PHE A 488 15.83 -4.46 -13.47
C PHE A 488 16.12 -5.02 -14.88
N GLY A 489 17.40 -5.30 -15.17
CA GLY A 489 17.86 -5.75 -16.48
C GLY A 489 17.69 -7.26 -16.73
N PRO A 490 17.81 -7.67 -18.01
CA PRO A 490 17.65 -9.07 -18.43
C PRO A 490 18.88 -9.94 -18.22
N ASN A 491 20.00 -9.35 -17.77
CA ASN A 491 21.28 -10.02 -17.67
C ASN A 491 21.67 -10.23 -16.21
N ALA A 492 22.36 -11.34 -15.94
CA ALA A 492 22.94 -11.60 -14.63
C ALA A 492 24.12 -10.63 -14.39
N VAL A 493 24.28 -10.19 -13.14
CA VAL A 493 25.36 -9.28 -12.74
C VAL A 493 26.22 -9.94 -11.67
N ASN A 494 27.49 -10.13 -11.96
CA ASN A 494 28.51 -10.48 -10.99
C ASN A 494 28.82 -9.26 -10.12
N LEU A 495 28.41 -9.33 -8.86
CA LEU A 495 28.51 -8.25 -7.89
C LEU A 495 29.67 -8.50 -6.94
N THR A 496 30.58 -7.55 -6.85
CA THR A 496 31.46 -7.40 -5.69
C THR A 496 30.80 -6.45 -4.70
N LEU A 497 30.52 -6.94 -3.50
CA LEU A 497 29.96 -6.15 -2.40
C LEU A 497 31.06 -5.91 -1.37
N SER A 498 31.27 -4.65 -0.99
CA SER A 498 32.22 -4.26 0.05
C SER A 498 31.54 -3.31 1.03
N ALA A 499 31.52 -3.70 2.31
CA ALA A 499 31.05 -2.86 3.40
C ALA A 499 32.25 -2.36 4.20
N THR A 500 32.51 -1.06 4.12
CA THR A 500 33.64 -0.41 4.77
C THR A 500 33.19 0.30 6.05
N GLY A 501 34.07 0.37 7.04
CA GLY A 501 33.78 1.03 8.31
C GLY A 501 32.97 0.20 9.31
N LEU A 502 32.79 -1.10 9.05
CA LEU A 502 32.16 -1.99 10.03
C LEU A 502 33.05 -2.09 11.26
N GLU A 503 32.47 -1.80 12.42
CA GLU A 503 33.12 -1.96 13.72
C GLU A 503 32.87 -3.35 14.34
N ALA A 504 32.01 -4.16 13.71
CA ALA A 504 31.65 -5.51 14.12
C ALA A 504 31.96 -6.52 13.00
N GLY A 505 32.28 -7.77 13.38
CA GLY A 505 32.48 -8.85 12.42
C GLY A 505 31.17 -9.31 11.76
N VAL A 506 31.26 -9.97 10.60
CA VAL A 506 30.09 -10.54 9.92
C VAL A 506 29.93 -12.02 10.28
N ASN A 507 28.77 -12.38 10.84
CA ASN A 507 28.42 -13.75 11.19
C ASN A 507 27.76 -14.48 10.02
N ALA A 508 28.55 -15.21 9.23
CA ALA A 508 28.03 -15.92 8.07
C ALA A 508 26.97 -16.99 8.39
N SER A 509 27.00 -17.58 9.59
CA SER A 509 26.03 -18.62 9.98
C SER A 509 24.62 -18.08 10.26
N ARG A 510 24.52 -16.79 10.62
CA ARG A 510 23.25 -16.07 10.86
C ARG A 510 22.86 -15.17 9.70
N SER A 511 23.76 -14.98 8.73
CA SER A 511 23.50 -14.17 7.55
C SER A 511 22.65 -14.91 6.53
N ALA A 512 21.85 -14.16 5.78
CA ALA A 512 20.91 -14.71 4.82
C ALA A 512 20.83 -13.86 3.55
N VAL A 513 20.33 -14.47 2.48
CA VAL A 513 19.94 -13.77 1.25
C VAL A 513 18.49 -14.08 0.94
N THR A 514 17.73 -13.04 0.60
CA THR A 514 16.33 -13.14 0.18
C THR A 514 16.21 -12.61 -1.24
N VAL A 515 15.62 -13.40 -2.14
CA VAL A 515 15.50 -13.05 -3.57
C VAL A 515 14.03 -13.13 -3.99
N LEU A 516 13.53 -12.07 -4.61
CA LEU A 516 12.27 -12.03 -5.36
C LEU A 516 12.60 -12.02 -6.85
N THR A 517 12.21 -13.07 -7.57
CA THR A 517 12.43 -13.21 -9.02
C THR A 517 11.48 -14.28 -9.58
N SER A 518 11.46 -14.46 -10.90
CA SER A 518 10.75 -15.52 -11.59
C SER A 518 11.41 -15.80 -12.95
N ASN A 519 10.94 -16.82 -13.66
CA ASN A 519 11.44 -17.16 -14.99
C ASN A 519 11.05 -16.11 -16.06
N ASP A 520 9.90 -15.46 -15.90
CA ASP A 520 9.44 -14.37 -16.77
C ASP A 520 9.21 -13.10 -15.94
N SER A 521 9.71 -11.97 -16.44
CA SER A 521 9.50 -10.65 -15.84
C SER A 521 8.03 -10.23 -15.77
N LEU A 522 7.17 -10.82 -16.61
CA LEU A 522 5.72 -10.56 -16.62
C LEU A 522 4.93 -11.53 -15.74
N ASP A 523 5.59 -12.41 -14.99
CA ASP A 523 4.89 -13.34 -14.09
C ASP A 523 4.14 -12.59 -12.98
N GLU A 524 2.91 -13.04 -12.73
CA GLU A 524 1.98 -12.56 -11.70
C GLU A 524 1.51 -13.72 -10.80
N ASN A 525 1.02 -13.39 -9.60
CA ASN A 525 0.34 -14.36 -8.74
C ASN A 525 -1.16 -14.45 -9.09
N SER A 526 -1.78 -15.59 -8.79
CA SER A 526 -3.20 -15.84 -9.06
C SER A 526 -3.82 -16.74 -7.98
N PHE A 527 -5.14 -16.98 -8.00
CA PHE A 527 -5.74 -17.95 -7.08
C PHE A 527 -5.28 -19.40 -7.32
N ASP A 528 -4.91 -19.76 -8.55
CA ASP A 528 -4.42 -21.09 -8.91
C ASP A 528 -2.96 -21.30 -8.48
N ASP A 529 -2.17 -20.23 -8.50
CA ASP A 529 -0.78 -20.21 -8.05
C ASP A 529 -0.48 -18.91 -7.26
N PRO A 530 -0.90 -18.85 -5.97
CA PRO A 530 -0.85 -17.62 -5.18
C PRO A 530 0.55 -17.24 -4.72
N LEU A 531 1.53 -18.14 -4.92
CA LEU A 531 2.91 -17.99 -4.45
C LEU A 531 3.93 -18.18 -5.59
N LYS A 532 3.50 -17.99 -6.85
CA LYS A 532 4.34 -18.12 -8.04
C LYS A 532 5.57 -17.21 -7.97
N VAL A 533 5.34 -15.95 -7.63
CA VAL A 533 6.34 -14.91 -7.45
C VAL A 533 6.27 -14.45 -6.00
N LYS A 534 7.22 -14.93 -5.18
CA LYS A 534 7.38 -14.56 -3.78
C LYS A 534 8.85 -14.53 -3.38
N PRO A 535 9.22 -13.89 -2.26
CA PRO A 535 10.59 -13.85 -1.80
C PRO A 535 11.01 -15.25 -1.30
N VAL A 536 12.21 -15.67 -1.69
CA VAL A 536 12.82 -16.93 -1.24
C VAL A 536 14.06 -16.59 -0.41
N LYS A 537 14.02 -16.94 0.88
CA LYS A 537 15.14 -16.76 1.82
C LYS A 537 16.00 -18.02 1.87
N SER A 538 17.32 -17.84 1.86
CA SER A 538 18.31 -18.92 2.03
C SER A 538 19.50 -18.42 2.86
N GLY A 539 20.30 -19.34 3.41
CA GLY A 539 21.52 -18.98 4.15
C GLY A 539 22.57 -18.37 3.22
N LEU A 540 23.45 -17.52 3.77
CA LEU A 540 24.53 -16.86 3.03
C LEU A 540 25.91 -17.24 3.61
N PRO A 541 26.44 -18.45 3.34
CA PRO A 541 27.72 -18.90 3.92
C PRO A 541 28.94 -18.09 3.47
N SER A 542 28.81 -17.36 2.36
CA SER A 542 29.84 -16.47 1.83
C SER A 542 29.77 -15.05 2.38
N ALA A 543 28.86 -14.77 3.33
CA ALA A 543 28.74 -13.47 3.96
C ALA A 543 30.06 -13.06 4.64
N ALA A 544 30.53 -11.88 4.27
CA ALA A 544 31.73 -11.25 4.77
C ALA A 544 31.65 -9.74 4.53
N GLU A 545 32.57 -8.97 5.10
CA GLU A 545 32.71 -7.54 4.82
C GLU A 545 32.95 -7.26 3.33
N GLU A 546 33.71 -8.13 2.67
CA GLU A 546 33.86 -8.15 1.21
C GLU A 546 33.45 -9.53 0.69
N MET A 547 32.49 -9.57 -0.22
CA MET A 547 32.01 -10.80 -0.82
C MET A 547 31.65 -10.65 -2.29
N GLN A 548 31.70 -11.77 -3.00
CA GLN A 548 31.17 -11.88 -4.36
C GLN A 548 29.78 -12.50 -4.31
N ALA A 549 28.87 -11.97 -5.12
CA ALA A 549 27.52 -12.48 -5.28
C ALA A 549 27.10 -12.39 -6.76
N MET A 550 26.01 -13.08 -7.11
CA MET A 550 25.40 -12.99 -8.43
C MET A 550 23.98 -12.46 -8.27
N LEU A 551 23.68 -11.36 -8.94
CA LEU A 551 22.31 -10.86 -9.08
C LEU A 551 21.72 -11.49 -10.32
N VAL A 552 20.67 -12.29 -10.14
CA VAL A 552 19.97 -12.89 -11.29
C VAL A 552 19.21 -11.81 -12.08
N PRO A 553 18.91 -12.04 -13.38
CA PRO A 553 18.06 -11.15 -14.16
C PRO A 553 16.73 -10.85 -13.46
N HIS A 554 16.17 -9.66 -13.68
CA HIS A 554 14.85 -9.28 -13.17
C HIS A 554 14.61 -9.74 -11.73
N SER A 555 15.39 -9.18 -10.79
CA SER A 555 15.35 -9.60 -9.40
C SER A 555 15.45 -8.46 -8.42
N PHE A 556 14.90 -8.69 -7.23
CA PHE A 556 15.14 -7.88 -6.05
C PHE A 556 15.79 -8.76 -4.99
N THR A 557 17.02 -8.41 -4.60
CA THR A 557 17.85 -9.20 -3.68
C THR A 557 18.14 -8.39 -2.42
N SER A 558 17.94 -9.01 -1.26
CA SER A 558 18.37 -8.50 0.05
C SER A 558 19.46 -9.40 0.61
N PHE A 559 20.63 -8.84 0.87
CA PHE A 559 21.68 -9.49 1.67
C PHE A 559 21.57 -9.00 3.10
N ASP A 560 21.25 -9.90 4.02
CA ASP A 560 21.15 -9.64 5.46
C ASP A 560 22.43 -10.17 6.13
N LEU A 561 23.39 -9.28 6.36
CA LEU A 561 24.65 -9.61 7.03
C LEU A 561 24.47 -9.43 8.54
N ALA A 562 24.43 -10.53 9.28
CA ALA A 562 24.38 -10.52 10.73
C ALA A 562 25.71 -10.02 11.31
N LEU A 563 25.68 -9.15 12.32
CA LEU A 563 26.87 -8.55 12.91
C LEU A 563 27.15 -9.15 14.29
N ASP A 564 28.40 -9.57 14.54
CA ASP A 564 28.85 -10.13 15.82
C ASP A 564 28.97 -9.01 16.89
N GLU A 565 27.93 -8.87 17.72
CA GLU A 565 27.82 -8.03 18.94
C GLU A 565 28.14 -6.52 18.84
N TYR A 566 27.16 -5.69 19.21
CA TYR A 566 27.34 -4.28 19.56
C TYR A 566 26.92 -4.07 21.03
N GLY A 567 27.80 -4.45 21.96
CA GLY A 567 27.53 -4.43 23.41
C GLY A 567 27.53 -3.06 24.09
N GLU A 568 27.96 -1.97 23.44
CA GLU A 568 28.16 -0.67 24.13
C GLU A 568 27.61 0.58 23.43
N LEU A 569 27.15 0.51 22.18
CA LEU A 569 26.68 1.70 21.43
C LEU A 569 25.16 1.86 21.36
N ALA A 570 24.40 0.89 21.89
CA ALA A 570 22.95 0.98 22.04
C ALA A 570 22.49 1.82 23.25
N ALA A 571 23.42 2.22 24.14
CA ALA A 571 23.08 2.99 25.33
C ALA A 571 22.71 4.46 25.04
N ASP A 572 23.04 4.97 23.85
CA ASP A 572 22.77 6.35 23.42
C ASP A 572 21.87 6.44 22.15
N MET A 573 21.22 5.34 21.74
CA MET A 573 20.27 5.32 20.61
C MET A 573 18.88 5.82 20.97
#